data_AF-A0A385SPE2-F1
#
_entry.id   AF-A0A385SPE2-F1
#
_cell.length_a   1.000
_cell.length_b   1.000
_cell.length_c   1.000
_cell.angle_alpha   90.00
_cell.angle_beta   90.00
_cell.angle_gamma   90.00
#
_symmetry.space_group_name_H-M   'P 1'
#
loop_
_entity.id
_entity.type
_entity.pdbx_description
1 polymer ?
#
loop_
_entity_poly.entity_id
_entity_poly.type
_entity_poly.pdbx_seq_one_letter_code
_entity_poly.pdbx_strand_id
1 'polypeptide(L)'
;MQKTKPASWTSLLTVVLVLFVSFTLSVCSSSSVVQTDNDGCIDPAKIDLNGTCMTLYAPVCGCNNVTYGNECLATRSGVLHWKEGKCK
;
A
#
# COMPACT_ATOMS: atom_id res chain seq x y z
N MET A 1 -0.59 -35.70 -57.56
CA MET A 1 -1.32 -34.62 -56.86
C MET A 1 -0.60 -34.33 -55.55
N GLN A 2 0.25 -33.30 -55.51
CA GLN A 2 0.95 -32.92 -54.27
C GLN A 2 0.06 -31.96 -53.48
N LYS A 3 -0.49 -32.43 -52.35
CA LYS A 3 -1.19 -31.60 -51.38
C LYS A 3 -0.16 -31.08 -50.38
N THR A 4 0.60 -30.06 -50.76
CA THR A 4 1.54 -29.38 -49.87
C THR A 4 0.74 -28.63 -48.80
N LYS A 5 0.81 -29.09 -47.55
CA LYS A 5 0.26 -28.36 -46.39
C LYS A 5 1.08 -27.09 -46.19
N PRO A 6 0.49 -25.88 -46.05
CA PRO A 6 1.25 -24.67 -45.79
C PRO A 6 1.68 -24.66 -44.31
N ALA A 7 2.79 -25.35 -44.01
CA ALA A 7 3.37 -25.43 -42.68
C ALA A 7 4.67 -24.63 -42.65
N SER A 8 4.59 -23.37 -42.24
CA SER A 8 5.76 -22.61 -41.77
C SER A 8 5.33 -21.32 -41.06
N TRP A 9 4.40 -20.58 -41.65
CA TRP A 9 4.07 -19.24 -41.13
C TRP A 9 3.12 -19.25 -39.92
N THR A 10 2.24 -20.24 -39.83
CA THR A 10 1.38 -20.47 -38.65
C THR A 10 2.18 -20.87 -37.40
N SER A 11 3.33 -21.54 -37.59
CA SER A 11 4.23 -21.92 -36.50
C SER A 11 5.04 -20.74 -35.97
N LEU A 12 5.42 -19.80 -36.84
CA LEU A 12 6.13 -18.59 -36.42
C LEU A 12 5.20 -17.58 -35.74
N LEU A 13 3.97 -17.40 -36.25
CA LEU A 13 2.96 -16.54 -35.63
C LEU A 13 2.58 -17.00 -34.23
N THR A 14 2.44 -18.31 -34.00
CA THR A 14 2.13 -18.88 -32.68
C THR A 14 3.29 -18.73 -31.70
N VAL A 15 4.55 -18.90 -32.13
CA VAL A 15 5.73 -18.67 -31.28
C VAL A 15 5.85 -17.20 -30.87
N VAL A 16 5.63 -16.25 -31.81
CA VAL A 16 5.64 -14.81 -31.50
C VAL A 16 4.53 -14.44 -30.50
N LEU A 17 3.33 -15.02 -30.66
CA LEU A 17 2.19 -14.79 -29.77
C LEU A 17 2.46 -15.35 -28.36
N VAL A 18 3.07 -16.53 -28.25
CA VAL A 18 3.46 -17.15 -26.97
C VAL A 18 4.57 -16.34 -26.27
N LEU A 19 5.54 -15.80 -27.00
CA LEU A 19 6.60 -14.93 -26.44
C LEU A 19 6.04 -13.60 -25.93
N PHE A 20 5.08 -13.00 -26.64
CA PHE A 20 4.37 -11.79 -26.19
C PHE A 20 3.48 -12.06 -24.96
N VAL A 21 2.76 -13.17 -24.92
CA VAL A 21 1.93 -13.58 -23.76
C VAL A 21 2.78 -13.91 -22.54
N SER A 22 4.00 -14.43 -22.73
CA SER A 22 4.97 -14.65 -21.65
C SER A 22 5.49 -13.33 -21.07
N PHE A 23 5.66 -12.31 -21.91
CA PHE A 23 6.10 -10.98 -21.51
C PHE A 23 5.00 -10.20 -20.75
N THR A 24 3.73 -10.43 -21.08
CA THR A 24 2.59 -9.81 -20.37
C THR A 24 2.23 -10.53 -19.07
N LEU A 25 2.53 -11.83 -18.92
CA LEU A 25 2.29 -12.56 -17.67
C LEU A 25 3.32 -12.24 -16.57
N SER A 26 4.47 -11.67 -16.92
CA SER A 26 5.44 -11.12 -15.96
C SER A 26 5.12 -9.69 -15.51
N VAL A 27 3.87 -9.24 -15.69
CA VAL A 27 3.31 -8.09 -14.96
C VAL A 27 2.26 -8.58 -13.97
N CYS A 28 2.64 -9.57 -13.15
CA CYS A 28 1.92 -9.89 -11.92
C CYS A 28 2.89 -9.75 -10.74
N SER A 29 3.19 -8.50 -10.39
CA SER A 29 3.69 -8.09 -9.07
C SER A 29 3.56 -6.58 -8.95
N SER A 30 2.37 -6.07 -9.23
CA SER A 30 1.92 -4.88 -8.54
C SER A 30 0.54 -5.22 -8.05
N SER A 31 0.48 -5.92 -6.91
CA SER A 31 -0.63 -5.66 -6.00
C SER A 31 -0.78 -4.15 -5.98
N SER A 32 -1.86 -3.62 -6.53
CA SER A 32 -2.23 -2.24 -6.26
C SER A 32 -2.60 -2.23 -4.78
N VAL A 33 -1.58 -2.19 -3.92
CA VAL A 33 -1.74 -1.56 -2.62
C VAL A 33 -2.12 -0.15 -3.02
N VAL A 34 -3.41 0.15 -2.92
CA VAL A 34 -3.80 1.53 -2.67
C VAL A 34 -3.05 1.86 -1.39
N GLN A 35 -1.91 2.53 -1.51
CA GLN A 35 -1.24 3.12 -0.36
C GLN A 35 -2.10 4.32 0.02
N THR A 36 -3.24 4.05 0.66
CA THR A 36 -3.60 4.89 1.80
C THR A 36 -2.50 4.61 2.80
N ASP A 37 -1.48 5.47 2.81
CA ASP A 37 -0.78 5.98 4.00
C ASP A 37 -1.17 5.36 5.35
N ASN A 38 -1.05 4.05 5.52
CA ASN A 38 -1.31 3.35 6.76
C ASN A 38 -0.60 2.00 6.75
N ASP A 39 0.61 2.04 7.28
CA ASP A 39 1.34 0.92 7.89
C ASP A 39 0.58 0.33 9.10
N GLY A 40 -0.75 0.21 9.03
CA GLY A 40 -1.60 -0.11 10.18
C GLY A 40 -1.49 0.87 11.34
N CYS A 41 -1.00 2.10 11.11
CA CYS A 41 -0.70 3.03 12.18
C CYS A 41 -1.87 3.94 12.56
N ILE A 42 -2.60 4.47 11.57
CA ILE A 42 -3.77 5.32 11.78
C ILE A 42 -5.03 4.53 11.44
N ASP A 43 -5.97 4.51 12.37
CA ASP A 43 -7.33 4.04 12.16
C ASP A 43 -8.25 5.26 11.95
N PRO A 44 -8.70 5.50 10.70
CA PRO A 44 -9.55 6.65 10.40
C PRO A 44 -10.90 6.59 11.14
N ALA A 45 -11.37 5.40 11.54
CA ALA A 45 -12.60 5.27 12.31
C ALA A 45 -12.46 5.76 13.76
N LYS A 46 -11.23 5.93 14.26
CA LYS A 46 -10.92 6.46 15.60
C LYS A 46 -10.59 7.94 15.62
N ILE A 47 -10.61 8.61 14.47
CA ILE A 47 -10.40 10.05 14.41
C ILE A 47 -11.63 10.73 15.01
N ASP A 48 -11.42 11.41 16.12
CA ASP A 48 -12.45 12.20 16.79
C ASP A 48 -12.04 13.68 16.77
N LEU A 49 -12.74 14.49 15.98
CA LEU A 49 -12.49 15.92 15.86
C LEU A 49 -13.20 16.75 16.94
N ASN A 50 -14.20 16.19 17.63
CA ASN A 50 -15.10 16.95 18.51
C ASN A 50 -14.85 16.74 20.00
N GLY A 51 -14.23 15.64 20.41
CA GLY A 51 -13.79 15.49 21.79
C GLY A 51 -12.83 16.59 22.25
N THR A 52 -12.48 16.57 23.52
CA THR A 52 -11.52 17.49 24.12
C THR A 52 -10.42 16.70 24.83
N CYS A 53 -9.23 17.26 24.88
CA CYS A 53 -8.10 16.73 25.64
C CYS A 53 -7.66 17.77 26.66
N MET A 54 -7.15 17.31 27.80
CA MET A 54 -6.47 18.20 28.73
C MET A 54 -5.27 18.85 28.03
N THR A 55 -4.98 20.11 28.39
CA THR A 55 -3.83 20.87 27.87
C THR A 55 -2.48 20.45 28.47
N LEU A 56 -2.45 19.29 29.14
CA LEU A 56 -1.23 18.73 29.70
C LEU A 56 -0.24 18.39 28.58
N TYR A 57 0.99 18.89 28.71
CA TYR A 57 2.05 18.59 27.77
C TYR A 57 2.86 17.38 28.25
N ALA A 58 2.66 16.24 27.59
CA ALA A 58 3.32 14.97 27.86
C ALA A 58 3.58 14.26 26.52
N PRO A 59 4.59 14.70 25.74
CA PRO A 59 4.68 14.38 24.32
C PRO A 59 4.84 12.88 24.07
N VAL A 60 4.23 12.40 22.99
CA VAL A 60 4.34 11.03 22.51
C VAL A 60 4.66 11.01 21.01
N CYS A 61 5.40 10.01 20.57
CA CYS A 61 5.74 9.80 19.16
C CYS A 61 4.89 8.67 18.61
N GLY A 62 3.99 8.99 17.68
CA GLY A 62 3.14 8.01 17.01
C GLY A 62 3.93 7.10 16.07
N CYS A 63 3.35 5.95 15.73
CA CYS A 63 3.89 5.04 14.70
C CYS A 63 4.03 5.69 13.31
N ASN A 64 3.34 6.82 13.08
CA ASN A 64 3.42 7.64 11.87
C ASN A 64 4.57 8.66 11.92
N ASN A 65 5.43 8.55 12.93
CA ASN A 65 6.55 9.45 13.18
C ASN A 65 6.12 10.92 13.39
N VAL A 66 4.88 11.15 13.83
CA VAL A 66 4.36 12.46 14.24
C VAL A 66 4.39 12.57 15.76
N THR A 67 4.85 13.72 16.25
CA THR A 67 4.83 14.02 17.68
C THR A 67 3.49 14.65 18.07
N TYR A 68 2.82 14.05 19.05
CA TYR A 68 1.59 14.55 19.63
C TYR A 68 1.88 15.17 21.00
N GLY A 69 1.14 16.23 21.35
CA GLY A 69 1.36 16.95 22.62
C GLY A 69 1.08 16.11 23.86
N ASN A 70 0.21 15.11 23.74
CA ASN A 70 -0.07 14.10 24.76
C ASN A 70 -0.72 12.85 24.14
N GLU A 71 -0.88 11.81 24.96
CA GLU A 71 -1.52 10.54 24.59
C GLU A 71 -2.97 10.71 24.09
N CYS A 72 -3.73 11.66 24.66
CA CYS A 72 -5.11 11.91 24.27
C CYS A 72 -5.17 12.47 22.84
N LEU A 73 -4.30 13.43 22.53
CA LEU A 73 -4.17 13.98 21.18
C LEU A 73 -3.72 12.93 20.17
N ALA A 74 -2.83 12.01 20.54
CA ALA A 74 -2.42 10.91 19.67
C ALA A 74 -3.60 9.96 19.37
N THR A 75 -4.27 9.50 20.43
CA THR A 75 -5.39 8.56 20.33
C THR A 75 -6.52 9.10 19.46
N ARG A 76 -6.90 10.36 19.66
CA ARG A 76 -7.98 11.01 18.92
C ARG A 76 -7.61 11.41 17.50
N SER A 77 -6.31 11.45 17.19
CA SER A 77 -5.82 11.54 15.82
C SER A 77 -5.83 10.18 15.10
N GLY A 78 -6.43 9.15 15.71
CA GLY A 78 -6.54 7.81 15.15
C GLY A 78 -5.27 6.98 15.26
N VAL A 79 -4.22 7.45 15.96
CA VAL A 79 -2.96 6.71 16.11
C VAL A 79 -3.20 5.47 16.97
N LEU A 80 -2.79 4.30 16.48
CA LEU A 80 -2.95 3.02 17.20
C LEU A 80 -1.82 2.73 18.18
N HIS A 81 -0.61 3.18 17.87
CA HIS A 81 0.59 2.94 18.69
C HIS A 81 1.46 4.19 18.81
N TRP A 82 1.98 4.42 20.01
CA TRP A 82 2.92 5.51 20.28
C TRP A 82 3.92 5.10 21.37
N LYS A 83 5.04 5.82 21.41
CA LYS A 83 6.04 5.75 22.47
C LYS A 83 6.12 7.08 23.22
N GLU A 84 6.51 7.03 24.48
CA GLU A 84 6.74 8.24 25.28
C GLU A 84 7.87 9.09 24.70
N GLY A 85 7.72 10.41 24.79
CA GLY A 85 8.65 11.38 24.26
C GLY A 85 8.38 11.78 22.82
N LYS A 86 9.11 12.80 22.34
CA LYS A 86 9.02 13.27 20.96
C LYS A 86 9.67 12.27 19.99
N CYS A 87 9.33 12.38 18.72
CA CYS A 87 10.06 11.67 17.66
C CYS A 87 11.51 12.21 17.56
N LYS A 88 12.41 11.38 17.03
CA LYS A 88 13.84 11.69 16.87
C LYS A 88 14.13 12.26 15.50
#